data_AF-A0A940TG04-F1
#
_entry.id   AF-A0A940TG04-F1
#
_cell.length_a   1.000
_cell.length_b   1.000
_cell.length_c   1.000
_cell.angle_alpha   90.00
_cell.angle_beta   90.00
_cell.angle_gamma   90.00
#
_symmetry.space_group_name_H-M   'P 1'
#
loop_
_entity.id
_entity.type
_entity.pdbx_description
1 polymer ?
#
loop_
_entity_poly.entity_id
_entity_poly.type
_entity_poly.pdbx_seq_one_letter_code
_entity_poly.pdbx_strand_id
1 'polypeptide(L)' 'MIEMINKRHVGKRIACGRKKLKLSQADLADKMNVSPQAISKWETGVSQT' A
#
# COMPACT_ATOMS: atom_id res chain seq x y z
N MET A 1 1.57 26.25 -5.61
CA MET A 1 0.88 25.13 -6.29
C MET A 1 1.53 23.86 -5.79
N ILE A 2 1.06 23.31 -4.67
CA ILE A 2 1.69 22.13 -4.04
C ILE A 2 1.26 20.91 -4.86
N GLU A 3 2.22 20.19 -5.43
CA GLU A 3 1.96 18.96 -6.18
C GLU A 3 1.15 17.98 -5.33
N MET A 4 -0.09 17.74 -5.76
CA MET A 4 -0.95 16.73 -5.18
C MET A 4 -0.34 15.36 -5.45
N ILE A 5 0.20 14.71 -4.41
CA ILE A 5 0.58 13.29 -4.48
C ILE A 5 -0.66 12.50 -4.87
N ASN A 6 -0.66 11.94 -6.08
CA ASN A 6 -1.75 11.11 -6.56
C ASN A 6 -1.74 9.78 -5.80
N LYS A 7 -2.60 9.68 -4.77
CA LYS A 7 -2.70 8.51 -3.87
C LYS A 7 -2.89 7.19 -4.62
N ARG A 8 -3.56 7.17 -5.77
CA ARG A 8 -3.70 5.95 -6.60
C ARG A 8 -2.37 5.50 -7.21
N HIS A 9 -1.51 6.43 -7.61
CA HIS A 9 -0.19 6.09 -8.14
C HIS A 9 0.72 5.52 -7.04
N VAL A 10 0.64 6.06 -5.82
CA VAL A 10 1.40 5.55 -4.68
C VAL A 10 0.96 4.12 -4.32
N GLY A 11 -0.35 3.87 -4.20
CA GLY A 11 -0.87 2.54 -3.90
C GLY A 11 -0.46 1.47 -4.91
N LYS A 12 -0.54 1.80 -6.21
CA LYS A 12 -0.06 0.91 -7.28
C LYS A 12 1.43 0.62 -7.18
N ARG A 13 2.26 1.60 -6.83
CA ARG A 13 3.71 1.42 -6.67
C ARG A 13 4.04 0.53 -5.48
N ILE A 14 3.35 0.71 -4.35
CA ILE A 14 3.47 -0.16 -3.17
C ILE A 14 3.14 -1.61 -3.55
N ALA A 15 1.99 -1.83 -4.18
CA ALA A 15 1.57 -3.17 -4.62
C ALA A 15 2.56 -3.80 -5.61
N CYS A 16 3.09 -3.03 -6.55
CA CYS A 16 4.09 -3.50 -7.50
C CYS A 16 5.39 -3.90 -6.80
N GLY A 17 5.91 -3.05 -5.91
CA GLY A 17 7.13 -3.34 -5.14
C GLY A 17 6.98 -4.59 -4.27
N ARG A 18 5.86 -4.69 -3.54
CA ARG A 18 5.52 -5.86 -2.72
C ARG A 18 5.52 -7.16 -3.53
N LYS A 19 4.85 -7.15 -4.69
CA LYS A 19 4.76 -8.32 -5.59
C LYS A 19 6.13 -8.69 -6.19
N LYS A 20 6.98 -7.71 -6.53
CA LYS A 20 8.35 -7.96 -6.99
C LYS A 20 9.19 -8.67 -5.93
N LEU A 21 8.96 -8.35 -4.67
CA LEU A 21 9.60 -8.99 -3.52
C LEU A 21 8.90 -10.30 -3.10
N LYS A 22 7.87 -10.75 -3.83
CA LYS A 22 7.05 -11.93 -3.52
C LYS A 22 6.44 -11.92 -2.11
N LEU A 23 6.14 -10.73 -1.59
CA LEU A 23 5.53 -10.56 -0.27
C LEU A 23 4.00 -10.55 -0.36
N SER A 24 3.32 -11.12 0.64
CA SER A 24 1.89 -10.88 0.86
C SER A 24 1.66 -9.52 1.54
N GLN A 25 0.41 -9.05 1.58
CA GLN A 25 0.07 -7.81 2.30
C GLN A 25 0.36 -7.93 3.81
N ALA A 26 0.21 -9.13 4.38
CA ALA A 26 0.57 -9.41 5.77
C ALA A 26 2.08 -9.34 5.97
N ASP A 27 2.89 -9.97 5.09
CA ASP A 27 4.35 -9.92 5.22
C ASP A 27 4.90 -8.49 5.12
N LEU A 28 4.30 -7.66 4.25
CA LEU A 28 4.67 -6.26 4.15
C LEU A 28 4.23 -5.47 5.40
N ALA A 29 3.06 -5.77 5.94
CA ALA A 29 2.55 -5.17 7.17
C ALA A 29 3.46 -5.46 8.36
N ASP A 30 3.86 -6.72 8.54
CA ASP A 30 4.78 -7.14 9.60
C ASP A 30 6.13 -6.43 9.48
N LYS A 31 6.69 -6.35 8.26
CA LYS A 31 7.95 -5.64 7.99
C LYS A 31 7.87 -4.13 8.25
N MET A 32 6.70 -3.53 8.04
CA MET A 32 6.47 -2.09 8.23
C MET A 32 5.90 -1.76 9.61
N ASN A 33 5.68 -2.76 10.46
CA ASN A 33 5.05 -2.65 11.78
C ASN A 33 3.70 -1.91 11.73
N VAL A 34 2.86 -2.25 10.74
CA VAL A 34 1.51 -1.71 10.55
C VAL A 34 0.51 -2.85 10.40
N SER A 35 -0.79 -2.55 10.47
CA SER A 35 -1.79 -3.58 10.22
C SER A 35 -1.88 -3.95 8.73
N PRO A 36 -2.21 -5.21 8.38
CA PRO A 36 -2.50 -5.60 6.98
C PRO A 36 -3.60 -4.75 6.33
N GLN A 37 -4.54 -4.24 7.12
CA GLN A 37 -5.60 -3.33 6.68
C GLN A 37 -5.04 -1.98 6.23
N ALA A 38 -3.97 -1.48 6.85
CA ALA A 38 -3.28 -0.26 6.41
C ALA A 38 -2.65 -0.48 5.02
N ILE A 39 -1.98 -1.61 4.80
CA ILE A 39 -1.43 -1.98 3.48
C ILE A 39 -2.55 -2.08 2.44
N SER A 40 -3.65 -2.75 2.76
CA SER A 40 -4.81 -2.86 1.87
C SER A 40 -5.36 -1.48 1.50
N LYS A 41 -5.55 -0.58 2.48
CA LYS A 41 -5.98 0.81 2.25
C LYS A 41 -5.01 1.58 1.37
N TRP A 42 -3.71 1.43 1.57
CA TRP A 42 -2.70 2.10 0.75
C TRP A 42 -2.72 1.60 -0.69
N GLU A 43 -2.78 0.28 -0.90
CA GLU A 43 -2.74 -0.33 -2.22
C GLU A 43 -4.02 -0.08 -3.04
N THR A 44 -5.17 -0.08 -2.39
CA THR A 44 -6.48 0.01 -3.06
C THR A 44 -7.08 1.41 -3.07
N GLY A 45 -6.70 2.27 -2.12
CA GLY A 45 -7.23 3.62 -1.97
C GLY A 45 -8.69 3.67 -1.48
N VAL A 46 -9.29 2.52 -1.09
CA VAL A 46 -10.62 2.44 -0.50
C VAL A 46 -10.50 2.17 0.99
N SER A 47 -11.19 3.00 1.79
CA SER A 47 -11.53 2.60 3.16
C SER A 47 -12.71 1.67 3.04
N GLN A 48 -12.54 0.39 3.34
CA GLN A 48 -13.69 -0.49 3.60
C GLN A 48 -14.40 0.10 4.82
N THR A 49 -15.59 0.64 4.60
CA THR A 49 -16.54 1.00 5.65
C THR A 49 -17.17 -0.27 6.20
#